data_AF-A0A3A4VJG6-F1
#
_entry.id   AF-A0A3A4VJG6-F1
#
_cell.length_a   1.000
_cell.length_b   1.000
_cell.length_c   1.000
_cell.angle_alpha   90.00
_cell.angle_beta   90.00
_cell.angle_gamma   90.00
#
_symmetry.space_group_name_H-M   'P 1'
#
loop_
_entity.id
_entity.type
_entity.pdbx_description
1 polymer ?
#
loop_
_entity_poly.entity_id
_entity_poly.type
_entity_poly.pdbx_seq_one_letter_code
_entity_poly.pdbx_strand_id
1 'polypeptide(L)'
;MNNDNFSTETNVAPKVAGRFWILVALGSLLILTLAGFWYYESNMTLFSTMYKNAFEIHKSGDYTASIEAFKQTMDETTDKGEQARAQEMIAFDMFLRNEGDDRIQAIRMYKDIINDKTYPASVRALMLADLALLMSDQGNDFAKQHFSAEPFDYYVESSKNSRYSVYTTAIEMLKASDSIYENSLAEYAVAYNYAVLILNDALGTSTPEATAKLMQDYIKKGDSNIDDMHYQPSNVARQYYYRALATSVSGKRLNNISLADRESAFKLVLSKTGAAENTDKQVKTVLMQARLNYAIFLMRNDFGLDRSSDIRAVLQAFAPSTGGDKDLLVPTRASLMALGDAPDSSFMKANVIKLSAISPDLKLFLNSLGWKL
;
A
#
# COMPACT_ATOMS: atom_id res chain seq x y z
N MET A 1 27.91 -49.24 90.52
CA MET A 1 26.77 -48.36 90.20
C MET A 1 27.08 -47.70 88.88
N ASN A 2 26.40 -48.18 87.85
CA ASN A 2 26.54 -47.86 86.41
C ASN A 2 25.80 -46.53 86.11
N ASN A 3 26.38 -45.64 85.28
CA ASN A 3 26.02 -45.35 83.86
C ASN A 3 24.52 -44.94 83.68
N ASP A 4 24.09 -43.87 83.00
CA ASP A 4 24.64 -43.18 81.83
C ASP A 4 24.13 -41.72 81.73
N ASN A 5 24.98 -40.86 81.14
CA ASN A 5 24.65 -39.52 80.67
C ASN A 5 23.87 -39.59 79.35
N PHE A 6 22.74 -38.90 79.26
CA PHE A 6 22.04 -38.64 77.99
C PHE A 6 22.72 -37.49 77.24
N SER A 7 23.38 -37.80 76.12
CA SER A 7 23.81 -36.81 75.12
C SER A 7 22.72 -36.61 74.07
N THR A 8 22.18 -35.40 73.96
CA THR A 8 21.34 -34.97 72.84
C THR A 8 22.21 -34.45 71.70
N GLU A 9 22.46 -35.29 70.69
CA GLU A 9 23.00 -34.84 69.40
C GLU A 9 21.94 -34.01 68.67
N THR A 10 22.22 -32.72 68.49
CA THR A 10 21.45 -31.84 67.62
C THR A 10 21.94 -32.01 66.18
N ASN A 11 21.13 -32.68 65.38
CA ASN A 11 21.40 -32.92 63.96
C ASN A 11 21.17 -31.61 63.18
N VAL A 12 22.23 -30.81 63.02
CA VAL A 12 22.20 -29.59 62.19
C VAL A 12 22.29 -30.00 60.72
N ALA A 13 21.13 -30.26 60.11
CA ALA A 13 21.05 -30.43 58.66
C ALA A 13 21.57 -29.16 57.95
N PRO A 14 22.47 -29.28 56.96
CA PRO A 14 23.14 -28.11 56.39
C PRO A 14 22.17 -27.34 55.50
N LYS A 15 21.70 -26.18 55.98
CA LYS A 15 20.98 -25.13 55.20
C LYS A 15 21.75 -24.62 53.96
N VAL A 16 22.98 -25.10 53.75
CA VAL A 16 23.89 -24.72 52.67
C VAL A 16 23.51 -25.40 51.35
N ALA A 17 23.02 -26.65 51.38
CA ALA A 17 22.69 -27.39 50.16
C ALA A 17 21.51 -26.76 49.38
N GLY A 18 20.48 -26.29 50.08
CA GLY A 18 19.32 -25.65 49.44
C GLY A 18 19.66 -24.32 48.77
N ARG A 19 20.57 -23.53 49.34
CA ARG A 19 21.01 -22.25 48.77
C ARG A 19 21.84 -22.42 47.51
N PHE A 20 22.64 -23.48 47.44
CA PHE A 20 23.44 -23.82 46.26
C PHE A 20 22.56 -24.17 45.05
N TRP A 21 21.54 -25.01 45.24
CA TRP A 21 20.62 -25.38 44.15
C TRP A 21 19.75 -24.22 43.66
N ILE A 22 19.36 -23.29 44.55
CA ILE A 22 18.65 -22.06 44.16
C ILE A 22 19.53 -21.16 43.29
N LEU A 23 20.82 -21.01 43.63
CA LEU A 23 21.76 -20.23 42.82
C LEU A 23 22.04 -20.87 41.45
N VAL A 24 22.14 -22.20 41.40
CA VAL A 24 22.26 -22.94 40.13
C VAL A 24 21.02 -22.77 39.27
N ALA A 25 19.81 -22.87 39.84
CA ALA A 25 18.56 -22.68 39.10
C ALA A 25 18.41 -21.24 38.57
N LEU A 26 18.74 -20.23 39.38
CA LEU A 26 18.74 -18.83 38.95
C LEU A 26 19.80 -18.55 37.88
N GLY A 27 20.99 -19.12 38.01
CA GLY A 27 22.06 -19.01 37.00
C GLY A 27 21.65 -19.63 35.65
N SER A 28 21.04 -20.81 35.68
CA SER A 28 20.52 -21.47 34.47
C SER A 28 19.38 -20.68 33.82
N LEU A 29 18.47 -20.11 34.61
CA LEU A 29 17.37 -19.27 34.11
C LEU A 29 17.91 -18.00 33.44
N LEU A 30 18.94 -17.39 34.03
CA LEU A 30 19.62 -16.21 33.48
C LEU A 30 20.34 -16.53 32.16
N ILE A 31 21.04 -17.66 32.08
CA ILE A 31 21.70 -18.11 30.84
C ILE A 31 20.67 -18.38 29.75
N LEU A 32 19.54 -19.03 30.08
CA LEU A 32 18.47 -19.30 29.12
C LEU A 32 17.78 -18.02 28.63
N THR A 33 17.57 -17.04 29.52
CA THR A 33 17.01 -15.73 29.13
C THR A 33 17.97 -14.92 28.28
N LEU A 34 19.27 -14.92 28.61
CA LEU A 34 20.30 -14.24 27.80
C LEU A 34 20.51 -14.92 26.44
N ALA A 35 20.52 -16.25 26.39
CA ALA A 35 20.61 -17.01 25.14
C ALA A 35 19.34 -16.80 24.28
N GLY A 36 18.16 -16.79 24.90
CA GLY A 36 16.90 -16.47 24.23
C GLY A 36 16.85 -15.04 23.69
N PHE A 37 17.36 -14.06 24.46
CA PHE A 37 17.46 -12.66 24.03
C PHE A 37 18.45 -12.49 22.87
N TRP A 38 19.65 -13.09 22.97
CA TRP A 38 20.66 -13.03 21.91
C TRP A 38 20.21 -13.73 20.62
N TYR A 39 19.52 -14.87 20.74
CA TYR A 39 18.91 -15.57 19.61
C TYR A 39 17.82 -14.72 18.94
N TYR A 40 16.97 -14.06 19.74
CA TYR A 40 15.92 -13.17 19.25
C TYR A 40 16.50 -11.95 18.49
N GLU A 41 17.50 -11.28 19.06
CA GLU A 41 18.13 -10.09 18.47
C GLU A 41 18.95 -10.44 17.20
N SER A 42 19.61 -11.60 17.18
CA SER A 42 20.35 -12.10 16.02
C SER A 42 19.43 -12.49 14.85
N ASN A 43 18.26 -13.08 15.14
CA ASN A 43 17.29 -13.43 14.09
C ASN A 43 16.59 -12.19 13.51
N MET A 44 16.26 -11.18 14.34
CA MET A 44 15.68 -9.92 13.82
C MET A 44 16.65 -9.19 12.88
N THR A 45 17.95 -9.21 13.17
CA THR A 45 18.97 -8.62 12.31
C THR A 45 19.17 -9.39 11.00
N LEU A 46 19.05 -10.73 11.03
CA LEU A 46 19.11 -11.56 9.83
C LEU A 46 17.85 -11.39 8.95
N PHE A 47 16.65 -11.52 9.52
CA PHE A 47 15.39 -11.33 8.80
C PHE A 47 15.35 -9.97 8.12
N SER A 48 15.62 -8.89 8.85
CA SER A 48 15.60 -7.54 8.28
C SER A 48 16.58 -7.37 7.11
N THR A 49 17.76 -7.98 7.21
CA THR A 49 18.78 -7.94 6.15
C THR A 49 18.32 -8.73 4.92
N MET A 50 17.82 -9.95 5.10
CA MET A 50 17.35 -10.80 4.00
C MET A 50 16.11 -10.21 3.33
N TYR A 51 15.17 -9.71 4.13
CA TYR A 51 13.97 -9.02 3.64
C TYR A 51 14.35 -7.81 2.79
N LYS A 52 15.30 -6.98 3.25
CA LYS A 52 15.79 -5.83 2.48
C LYS A 52 16.42 -6.27 1.16
N ASN A 53 17.21 -7.34 1.16
CA ASN A 53 17.83 -7.85 -0.06
C ASN A 53 16.79 -8.41 -1.05
N ALA A 54 15.81 -9.18 -0.56
CA ALA A 54 14.68 -9.65 -1.36
C ALA A 54 13.89 -8.47 -1.96
N PHE A 55 13.70 -7.41 -1.17
CA PHE A 55 13.04 -6.19 -1.63
C PHE A 55 13.84 -5.43 -2.70
N GLU A 56 15.17 -5.46 -2.69
CA GLU A 56 15.97 -4.92 -3.80
C GLU A 56 15.75 -5.71 -5.10
N ILE A 57 15.60 -7.04 -5.00
CA ILE A 57 15.29 -7.90 -6.16
C ILE A 57 13.89 -7.59 -6.69
N HIS A 58 12.89 -7.48 -5.80
CA HIS A 58 11.54 -7.03 -6.14
C HIS A 58 11.55 -5.75 -6.99
N LYS A 59 12.28 -4.72 -6.54
CA LYS A 59 12.36 -3.42 -7.24
C LYS A 59 12.97 -3.51 -8.64
N SER A 60 13.81 -4.51 -8.91
CA SER A 60 14.34 -4.75 -10.26
C SER A 60 13.25 -5.24 -11.24
N GLY A 61 12.20 -5.87 -10.71
CA GLY A 61 11.12 -6.51 -11.47
C GLY A 61 11.39 -7.97 -11.83
N ASP A 62 12.46 -8.58 -11.33
CA ASP A 62 12.66 -10.04 -11.38
C ASP A 62 11.82 -10.72 -10.29
N TYR A 63 10.52 -10.83 -10.54
CA TYR A 63 9.56 -11.38 -9.58
C TYR A 63 9.82 -12.87 -9.28
N THR A 64 10.39 -13.63 -10.21
CA THR A 64 10.73 -15.04 -9.96
C THR A 64 11.85 -15.17 -8.95
N ALA A 65 12.94 -14.41 -9.12
CA ALA A 65 14.03 -14.40 -8.13
C ALA A 65 13.58 -13.80 -6.79
N SER A 66 12.72 -12.78 -6.82
CA SER A 66 12.16 -12.13 -5.64
C SER A 66 11.31 -13.09 -4.80
N ILE A 67 10.42 -13.87 -5.43
CA ILE A 67 9.62 -14.90 -4.75
C ILE A 67 10.51 -15.90 -4.00
N GLU A 68 11.57 -16.40 -4.65
CA GLU A 68 12.49 -17.34 -4.00
C GLU A 68 13.26 -16.70 -2.83
N ALA A 69 13.68 -15.44 -2.97
CA ALA A 69 14.34 -14.71 -1.89
C ALA A 69 13.41 -14.44 -0.69
N PHE A 70 12.13 -14.11 -0.92
CA PHE A 70 11.17 -13.93 0.15
C PHE A 70 10.77 -15.25 0.83
N LYS A 71 10.71 -16.37 0.10
CA LYS A 71 10.54 -17.70 0.72
C LYS A 71 11.68 -18.01 1.70
N GLN A 72 12.92 -17.80 1.27
CA GLN A 72 14.09 -17.97 2.15
C GLN A 72 14.03 -17.05 3.37
N THR A 73 13.62 -15.79 3.18
CA THR A 73 13.46 -14.83 4.29
C THR A 73 12.38 -15.28 5.29
N MET A 74 11.28 -15.86 4.81
CA MET A 74 10.19 -16.38 5.65
C MET A 74 10.66 -17.55 6.53
N ASP A 75 11.54 -18.42 6.02
CA ASP A 75 12.04 -19.59 6.74
C ASP A 75 12.97 -19.22 7.93
N GLU A 76 13.49 -17.99 7.96
CA GLU A 76 14.41 -17.49 9.00
C GLU A 76 13.71 -16.83 10.19
N THR A 77 12.38 -16.69 10.16
CA THR A 77 11.63 -16.08 11.25
C THR A 77 10.54 -17.00 11.80
N THR A 78 10.36 -16.93 13.12
CA THR A 78 9.22 -17.55 13.82
C THR A 78 8.15 -16.52 14.21
N ASP A 79 8.39 -15.22 13.96
CA ASP A 79 7.43 -14.16 14.24
C ASP A 79 6.34 -14.12 13.17
N LYS A 80 5.08 -14.18 13.61
CA LYS A 80 3.93 -14.21 12.70
C LYS A 80 3.79 -12.94 11.87
N GLY A 81 4.19 -11.78 12.39
CA GLY A 81 4.14 -10.51 11.66
C GLY A 81 5.19 -10.47 10.55
N GLU A 82 6.42 -10.88 10.86
CA GLU A 82 7.52 -10.99 9.89
C GLU A 82 7.22 -12.04 8.81
N GLN A 83 6.71 -13.22 9.19
CA GLN A 83 6.24 -14.24 8.24
C GLN A 83 5.18 -13.68 7.30
N ALA A 84 4.17 -12.99 7.84
CA ALA A 84 3.11 -12.40 7.03
C ALA A 84 3.66 -11.36 6.06
N ARG A 85 4.59 -10.49 6.48
CA ARG A 85 5.23 -9.50 5.58
C ARG A 85 5.98 -10.16 4.42
N ALA A 86 6.66 -11.28 4.66
CA ALA A 86 7.30 -12.03 3.58
C ALA A 86 6.26 -12.68 2.65
N GLN A 87 5.19 -13.25 3.21
CA GLN A 87 4.08 -13.83 2.44
C GLN A 87 3.33 -12.81 1.59
N GLU A 88 3.13 -11.59 2.11
CA GLU A 88 2.57 -10.46 1.36
C GLU A 88 3.36 -10.22 0.08
N MET A 89 4.68 -10.12 0.20
CA MET A 89 5.55 -9.85 -0.94
C MET A 89 5.57 -11.02 -1.93
N ILE A 90 5.54 -12.27 -1.44
CA ILE A 90 5.39 -13.45 -2.31
C ILE A 90 4.08 -13.37 -3.09
N ALA A 91 2.96 -13.11 -2.41
CA ALA A 91 1.65 -12.99 -3.06
C ALA A 91 1.63 -11.84 -4.07
N PHE A 92 2.20 -10.69 -3.71
CA PHE A 92 2.31 -9.52 -4.57
C PHE A 92 3.14 -9.81 -5.83
N ASP A 93 4.30 -10.45 -5.68
CA ASP A 93 5.18 -10.82 -6.79
C ASP A 93 4.55 -11.86 -7.70
N MET A 94 3.85 -12.86 -7.16
CA MET A 94 3.05 -13.79 -7.95
C MET A 94 1.99 -13.03 -8.74
N PHE A 95 1.27 -12.10 -8.11
CA PHE A 95 0.24 -11.31 -8.76
C PHE A 95 0.79 -10.50 -9.95
N LEU A 96 1.97 -9.89 -9.78
CA LEU A 96 2.63 -9.09 -10.81
C LEU A 96 3.27 -9.94 -11.90
N ARG A 97 3.89 -11.07 -11.55
CA ARG A 97 4.46 -12.03 -12.52
C ARG A 97 3.39 -12.61 -13.42
N ASN A 98 2.23 -12.97 -12.84
CA ASN A 98 1.06 -13.46 -13.56
C ASN A 98 1.38 -14.61 -14.54
N GLU A 99 2.15 -15.61 -14.08
CA GLU A 99 2.41 -16.83 -14.83
C GLU A 99 1.45 -17.94 -14.38
N GLY A 100 0.83 -18.65 -15.32
CA GLY A 100 -0.09 -19.75 -14.99
C GLY A 100 -1.29 -19.31 -14.13
N ASP A 101 -1.42 -19.89 -12.94
CA ASP A 101 -2.46 -19.60 -11.96
C ASP A 101 -2.01 -18.67 -10.82
N ASP A 102 -0.86 -17.99 -10.99
CA ASP A 102 -0.24 -17.12 -9.98
C ASP A 102 -1.22 -16.16 -9.31
N ARG A 103 -2.04 -15.43 -10.08
CA ARG A 103 -3.00 -14.46 -9.50
C ARG A 103 -4.02 -15.12 -8.59
N ILE A 104 -4.48 -16.32 -8.93
CA ILE A 104 -5.45 -17.07 -8.12
C ILE A 104 -4.78 -17.53 -6.83
N GLN A 105 -3.54 -18.02 -6.91
CA GLN A 105 -2.76 -18.44 -5.74
C GLN A 105 -2.43 -17.24 -4.83
N ALA A 106 -2.04 -16.10 -5.40
CA ALA A 106 -1.80 -14.86 -4.67
C ALA A 106 -3.03 -14.40 -3.89
N ILE A 107 -4.21 -14.35 -4.54
CA ILE A 107 -5.47 -14.00 -3.87
C ILE A 107 -5.76 -14.96 -2.72
N ARG A 108 -5.56 -16.27 -2.92
CA ARG A 108 -5.76 -17.27 -1.86
C ARG A 108 -4.86 -16.98 -0.67
N MET A 109 -3.57 -16.71 -0.91
CA MET A 109 -2.61 -16.38 0.14
C MET A 109 -3.02 -15.15 0.94
N TYR A 110 -3.42 -14.07 0.27
CA TYR A 110 -3.97 -12.89 0.96
C TYR A 110 -5.19 -13.24 1.81
N LYS A 111 -6.16 -13.98 1.26
CA LYS A 111 -7.39 -14.36 1.95
C LYS A 111 -7.13 -15.24 3.18
N ASP A 112 -6.17 -16.15 3.09
CA ASP A 112 -5.77 -17.03 4.19
C ASP A 112 -5.20 -16.21 5.35
N ILE A 113 -4.31 -15.25 5.08
CA ILE A 113 -3.75 -14.35 6.10
C ILE A 113 -4.83 -13.46 6.72
N ILE A 114 -5.70 -12.86 5.90
CA ILE A 114 -6.77 -11.94 6.37
C ILE A 114 -7.75 -12.66 7.32
N ASN A 115 -8.09 -13.91 7.03
CA ASN A 115 -9.02 -14.70 7.84
C ASN A 115 -8.39 -15.34 9.08
N ASP A 116 -7.09 -15.58 9.08
CA ASP A 116 -6.40 -16.21 10.20
C ASP A 116 -6.16 -15.21 11.34
N LYS A 117 -7.00 -15.28 12.38
CA LYS A 117 -6.94 -14.41 13.57
C LYS A 117 -5.67 -14.59 14.40
N THR A 118 -4.79 -15.54 14.09
CA THR A 118 -3.47 -15.64 14.72
C THR A 118 -2.50 -14.57 14.23
N TYR A 119 -2.75 -13.96 13.06
CA TYR A 119 -1.99 -12.79 12.61
C TYR A 119 -2.46 -11.49 13.28
N PRO A 120 -1.54 -10.53 13.54
CA PRO A 120 -1.90 -9.22 14.08
C PRO A 120 -2.99 -8.51 13.26
N ALA A 121 -3.90 -7.80 13.92
CA ALA A 121 -4.96 -7.07 13.24
C ALA A 121 -4.44 -6.05 12.23
N SER A 122 -3.35 -5.34 12.56
CA SER A 122 -2.69 -4.39 11.66
C SER A 122 -2.19 -5.04 10.36
N VAL A 123 -1.62 -6.24 10.46
CA VAL A 123 -1.19 -7.04 9.29
C VAL A 123 -2.40 -7.42 8.44
N ARG A 124 -3.46 -7.97 9.05
CA ARG A 124 -4.67 -8.40 8.33
C ARG A 124 -5.37 -7.23 7.64
N ALA A 125 -5.40 -6.06 8.28
CA ALA A 125 -5.93 -4.84 7.68
C ALA A 125 -5.10 -4.40 6.47
N LEU A 126 -3.77 -4.37 6.58
CA LEU A 126 -2.88 -3.99 5.47
C LEU A 126 -3.02 -4.93 4.27
N MET A 127 -3.04 -6.25 4.50
CA MET A 127 -3.26 -7.25 3.45
C MET A 127 -4.55 -7.01 2.67
N LEU A 128 -5.64 -6.66 3.36
CA LEU A 128 -6.91 -6.37 2.72
C LEU A 128 -6.87 -5.05 1.94
N ALA A 129 -6.15 -4.04 2.44
CA ALA A 129 -5.94 -2.79 1.72
C ALA A 129 -5.14 -3.02 0.44
N ASP A 130 -4.03 -3.77 0.49
CA ASP A 130 -3.21 -4.10 -0.67
C ASP A 130 -3.97 -4.95 -1.69
N LEU A 131 -4.73 -5.94 -1.24
CA LEU A 131 -5.58 -6.73 -2.12
C LEU A 131 -6.64 -5.87 -2.82
N ALA A 132 -7.20 -4.87 -2.14
CA ALA A 132 -8.14 -3.92 -2.75
C ALA A 132 -7.47 -3.08 -3.85
N LEU A 133 -6.22 -2.66 -3.64
CA LEU A 133 -5.43 -1.93 -4.66
C LEU A 133 -5.14 -2.80 -5.88
N LEU A 134 -4.65 -4.02 -5.66
CA LEU A 134 -4.36 -4.99 -6.74
C LEU A 134 -5.61 -5.35 -7.53
N MET A 135 -6.73 -5.59 -6.84
CA MET A 135 -8.04 -5.85 -7.46
C MET A 135 -8.47 -4.67 -8.34
N SER A 136 -8.30 -3.44 -7.85
CA SER A 136 -8.71 -2.24 -8.57
C SER A 136 -8.02 -2.10 -9.93
N ASP A 137 -6.76 -2.52 -10.01
CA ASP A 137 -5.97 -2.48 -11.25
C ASP A 137 -6.39 -3.57 -12.27
N GLN A 138 -7.15 -4.60 -11.86
CA GLN A 138 -7.65 -5.66 -12.77
C GLN A 138 -9.06 -5.39 -13.32
N GLY A 139 -9.85 -4.57 -12.65
CA GLY A 139 -11.18 -4.16 -13.11
C GLY A 139 -12.35 -5.07 -12.67
N ASN A 140 -13.53 -4.81 -13.24
CA ASN A 140 -14.81 -5.30 -12.69
C ASN A 140 -14.98 -6.82 -12.76
N ASP A 141 -14.56 -7.46 -13.84
CA ASP A 141 -14.73 -8.92 -14.01
C ASP A 141 -13.92 -9.67 -12.95
N PHE A 142 -12.69 -9.21 -12.70
CA PHE A 142 -11.84 -9.74 -11.66
C PHE A 142 -12.44 -9.51 -10.27
N ALA A 143 -12.95 -8.30 -10.00
CA ALA A 143 -13.62 -7.96 -8.75
C ALA A 143 -14.81 -8.90 -8.48
N LYS A 144 -15.67 -9.10 -9.49
CA LYS A 144 -16.85 -9.95 -9.42
C LYS A 144 -16.48 -11.42 -9.21
N GLN A 145 -15.49 -11.92 -9.93
CA GLN A 145 -15.08 -13.31 -9.84
C GLN A 145 -14.55 -13.68 -8.44
N HIS A 146 -13.83 -12.77 -7.80
CA HIS A 146 -13.09 -13.07 -6.57
C HIS A 146 -13.73 -12.54 -5.29
N PHE A 147 -14.67 -11.60 -5.37
CA PHE A 147 -15.20 -10.90 -4.20
C PHE A 147 -16.74 -10.85 -4.13
N SER A 148 -17.44 -11.79 -4.78
CA SER A 148 -18.92 -11.92 -4.72
C SER A 148 -19.40 -13.08 -3.84
N ALA A 149 -18.57 -13.56 -2.91
CA ALA A 149 -18.91 -14.67 -2.04
C ALA A 149 -18.22 -14.56 -0.68
N GLU A 150 -18.94 -14.97 0.36
CA GLU A 150 -18.45 -15.07 1.73
C GLU A 150 -17.13 -15.87 1.82
N PRO A 151 -16.20 -15.50 2.72
CA PRO A 151 -16.25 -14.37 3.66
C PRO A 151 -15.78 -13.02 3.07
N PHE A 152 -15.55 -12.94 1.76
CA PHE A 152 -15.04 -11.75 1.07
C PHE A 152 -16.08 -11.20 0.08
N ASP A 153 -17.34 -11.11 0.51
CA ASP A 153 -18.45 -10.60 -0.31
C ASP A 153 -18.48 -9.05 -0.32
N TYR A 154 -17.47 -8.48 -0.95
CA TYR A 154 -17.30 -7.02 -1.04
C TYR A 154 -17.75 -6.44 -2.39
N TYR A 155 -18.05 -7.29 -3.37
CA TYR A 155 -18.43 -6.85 -4.70
C TYR A 155 -19.77 -6.12 -4.67
N VAL A 156 -19.73 -4.83 -4.98
CA VAL A 156 -20.92 -3.99 -5.07
C VAL A 156 -21.06 -3.50 -6.50
N GLU A 157 -22.14 -3.92 -7.16
CA GLU A 157 -22.49 -3.41 -8.47
C GLU A 157 -22.89 -1.93 -8.38
N SER A 158 -22.25 -1.09 -9.19
CA SER A 158 -22.59 0.33 -9.24
C SER A 158 -23.97 0.54 -9.89
N SER A 159 -24.86 1.25 -9.21
CA SER A 159 -26.22 1.55 -9.69
C SER A 159 -26.28 2.54 -10.86
N LYS A 160 -25.16 3.22 -11.18
CA LYS A 160 -25.07 4.15 -12.31
C LYS A 160 -24.55 3.49 -13.58
N ASN A 161 -23.42 2.80 -13.45
CA ASN A 161 -22.76 2.14 -14.57
C ASN A 161 -21.79 1.08 -14.02
N SER A 162 -21.92 -0.16 -14.50
CA SER A 162 -21.12 -1.30 -14.07
C SER A 162 -19.60 -1.08 -14.20
N ARG A 163 -19.16 -0.15 -15.07
CA ARG A 163 -17.74 0.23 -15.17
C ARG A 163 -17.15 0.74 -13.86
N TYR A 164 -17.98 1.28 -12.97
CA TYR A 164 -17.55 1.85 -11.68
C TYR A 164 -17.71 0.90 -10.49
N SER A 165 -18.17 -0.33 -10.72
CA SER A 165 -18.32 -1.34 -9.66
C SER A 165 -16.99 -1.65 -8.95
N VAL A 166 -15.86 -1.52 -9.65
CA VAL A 166 -14.51 -1.71 -9.09
C VAL A 166 -14.21 -0.69 -7.99
N TYR A 167 -14.61 0.58 -8.16
CA TYR A 167 -14.37 1.64 -7.18
C TYR A 167 -15.29 1.48 -5.96
N THR A 168 -16.55 1.06 -6.16
CA THR A 168 -17.46 0.77 -5.04
C THR A 168 -17.02 -0.47 -4.27
N THR A 169 -16.57 -1.52 -4.97
CA THR A 169 -15.99 -2.72 -4.35
C THR A 169 -14.73 -2.37 -3.55
N ALA A 170 -13.83 -1.56 -4.11
CA ALA A 170 -12.62 -1.12 -3.42
C ALA A 170 -12.96 -0.35 -2.14
N ILE A 171 -13.97 0.54 -2.17
CA ILE A 171 -14.44 1.26 -0.97
C ILE A 171 -14.87 0.29 0.13
N GLU A 172 -15.65 -0.74 -0.19
CA GLU A 172 -16.12 -1.69 0.82
C GLU A 172 -14.98 -2.56 1.38
N MET A 173 -14.06 -3.01 0.53
CA MET A 173 -12.84 -3.70 0.99
C MET A 173 -11.99 -2.83 1.92
N LEU A 174 -11.78 -1.56 1.56
CA LEU A 174 -10.95 -0.63 2.34
C LEU A 174 -11.62 -0.22 3.65
N LYS A 175 -12.96 -0.06 3.68
CA LYS A 175 -13.70 0.12 4.93
C LYS A 175 -13.62 -1.11 5.84
N ALA A 176 -13.68 -2.31 5.26
CA ALA A 176 -13.50 -3.54 6.01
C ALA A 176 -12.07 -3.64 6.57
N SER A 177 -11.05 -3.23 5.81
CA SER A 177 -9.67 -3.09 6.29
C SER A 177 -9.58 -2.13 7.48
N ASP A 178 -10.10 -0.91 7.33
CA ASP A 178 -10.15 0.13 8.38
C ASP A 178 -10.85 -0.37 9.66
N SER A 179 -11.91 -1.18 9.49
CA SER A 179 -12.66 -1.77 10.60
C SER A 179 -11.90 -2.90 11.34
N ILE A 180 -10.93 -3.56 10.67
CA ILE A 180 -10.05 -4.54 11.32
C ILE A 180 -8.99 -3.82 12.15
N TYR A 181 -8.36 -2.80 11.57
CA TYR A 181 -7.36 -1.94 12.21
C TYR A 181 -7.20 -0.65 11.39
N GLU A 182 -7.34 0.50 12.04
CA GLU A 182 -7.24 1.81 11.40
C GLU A 182 -5.88 2.00 10.73
N ASN A 183 -5.89 2.46 9.48
CA ASN A 183 -4.65 2.70 8.73
C ASN A 183 -4.84 3.77 7.63
N SER A 184 -3.86 4.66 7.53
CA SER A 184 -3.89 5.81 6.61
C SER A 184 -3.98 5.42 5.13
N LEU A 185 -3.47 4.25 4.74
CA LEU A 185 -3.62 3.75 3.37
C LEU A 185 -5.09 3.52 3.00
N ALA A 186 -5.83 2.79 3.83
CA ALA A 186 -7.25 2.53 3.62
C ALA A 186 -8.07 3.83 3.64
N GLU A 187 -7.84 4.69 4.62
CA GLU A 187 -8.59 5.93 4.80
C GLU A 187 -8.42 6.88 3.60
N TYR A 188 -7.18 7.13 3.16
CA TYR A 188 -6.96 7.94 1.95
C TYR A 188 -7.48 7.27 0.69
N ALA A 189 -7.34 5.95 0.56
CA ALA A 189 -7.84 5.23 -0.61
C ALA A 189 -9.38 5.25 -0.70
N VAL A 190 -10.11 5.19 0.42
CA VAL A 190 -11.57 5.39 0.43
C VAL A 190 -11.91 6.79 -0.08
N ALA A 191 -11.25 7.83 0.45
CA ALA A 191 -11.46 9.21 0.02
C ALA A 191 -11.15 9.41 -1.48
N TYR A 192 -10.08 8.78 -1.98
CA TYR A 192 -9.71 8.79 -3.39
C TYR A 192 -10.75 8.12 -4.29
N ASN A 193 -11.23 6.93 -3.93
CA ASN A 193 -12.24 6.22 -4.72
C ASN A 193 -13.54 7.04 -4.81
N TYR A 194 -13.95 7.70 -3.72
CA TYR A 194 -15.05 8.66 -3.76
C TYR A 194 -14.78 9.87 -4.66
N ALA A 195 -13.54 10.39 -4.67
CA ALA A 195 -13.14 11.46 -5.59
C ALA A 195 -13.32 11.03 -7.05
N VAL A 196 -12.90 9.81 -7.41
CA VAL A 196 -13.07 9.26 -8.76
C VAL A 196 -14.55 9.16 -9.13
N LEU A 197 -15.41 8.69 -8.22
CA LEU A 197 -16.85 8.60 -8.45
C LEU A 197 -17.49 9.99 -8.63
N ILE A 198 -17.09 10.99 -7.84
CA ILE A 198 -17.56 12.39 -8.01
C ILE A 198 -17.15 12.95 -9.37
N LEU A 199 -15.90 12.76 -9.79
CA LEU A 199 -15.37 13.32 -11.04
C LEU A 199 -16.05 12.74 -12.29
N ASN A 200 -16.64 11.55 -12.17
CA ASN A 200 -17.28 10.83 -13.27
C ASN A 200 -18.81 10.74 -13.14
N ASP A 201 -19.44 11.51 -12.22
CA ASP A 201 -20.88 11.48 -11.95
C ASP A 201 -21.43 10.06 -11.70
N ALA A 202 -20.63 9.26 -10.99
CA ALA A 202 -20.87 7.84 -10.76
C ALA A 202 -21.29 7.53 -9.32
N LEU A 203 -21.61 8.57 -8.53
CA LEU A 203 -22.21 8.39 -7.21
C LEU A 203 -23.61 7.80 -7.38
N GLY A 204 -23.90 6.71 -6.67
CA GLY A 204 -25.19 6.03 -6.71
C GLY A 204 -26.33 6.93 -6.22
N THR A 205 -26.74 6.77 -4.97
CA THR A 205 -27.80 7.56 -4.32
C THR A 205 -27.28 8.73 -3.47
N SER A 206 -25.97 8.75 -3.18
CA SER A 206 -25.34 9.81 -2.39
C SER A 206 -25.17 11.10 -3.19
N THR A 207 -25.32 12.26 -2.54
CA THR A 207 -25.05 13.56 -3.18
C THR A 207 -23.54 13.84 -3.23
N PRO A 208 -23.06 14.63 -4.21
CA PRO A 208 -21.68 15.07 -4.25
C PRO A 208 -21.22 15.81 -3.00
N GLU A 209 -22.07 16.64 -2.40
CA GLU A 209 -21.74 17.44 -1.21
C GLU A 209 -21.64 16.57 0.05
N ALA A 210 -22.54 15.61 0.24
CA ALA A 210 -22.46 14.68 1.37
C ALA A 210 -21.21 13.79 1.25
N THR A 211 -20.94 13.30 0.04
CA THR A 211 -19.75 12.50 -0.24
C THR A 211 -18.46 13.29 -0.04
N ALA A 212 -18.43 14.57 -0.43
CA ALA A 212 -17.27 15.42 -0.21
C ALA A 212 -16.97 15.68 1.27
N LYS A 213 -18.00 15.75 2.13
CA LYS A 213 -17.80 15.81 3.59
C LYS A 213 -17.19 14.52 4.11
N LEU A 214 -17.74 13.37 3.70
CA LEU A 214 -17.21 12.06 4.05
C LEU A 214 -15.75 11.89 3.63
N MET A 215 -15.38 12.39 2.44
CA MET A 215 -13.98 12.41 2.00
C MET A 215 -13.08 13.22 2.94
N GLN A 216 -13.51 14.39 3.40
CA GLN A 216 -12.74 15.20 4.36
C GLN A 216 -12.62 14.51 5.73
N ASP A 217 -13.65 13.77 6.15
CA ASP A 217 -13.58 12.96 7.38
C ASP A 217 -12.53 11.85 7.25
N TYR A 218 -12.51 11.11 6.14
CA TYR A 218 -11.48 10.10 5.87
C TYR A 218 -10.08 10.70 5.73
N ILE A 219 -9.93 11.86 5.10
CA ILE A 219 -8.64 12.56 5.06
C ILE A 219 -8.17 12.90 6.48
N LYS A 220 -9.06 13.40 7.34
CA LYS A 220 -8.73 13.74 8.73
C LYS A 220 -8.32 12.51 9.54
N LYS A 221 -8.99 11.38 9.34
CA LYS A 221 -8.57 10.11 9.94
C LYS A 221 -7.18 9.70 9.46
N GLY A 222 -6.96 9.71 8.14
CA GLY A 222 -5.65 9.44 7.53
C GLY A 222 -4.53 10.31 8.08
N ASP A 223 -4.80 11.61 8.26
CA ASP A 223 -3.84 12.55 8.85
C ASP A 223 -3.50 12.23 10.31
N SER A 224 -4.41 11.57 11.04
CA SER A 224 -4.21 11.17 12.43
C SER A 224 -3.47 9.83 12.55
N ASN A 225 -3.56 8.99 11.52
CA ASN A 225 -3.06 7.61 11.48
C ASN A 225 -1.87 7.43 10.53
N ILE A 226 -1.23 8.53 10.08
CA ILE A 226 -0.13 8.47 9.11
C ILE A 226 1.11 7.79 9.72
N ASP A 227 1.55 6.72 9.07
CA ASP A 227 2.74 5.97 9.48
C ASP A 227 3.56 5.54 8.26
N ASP A 228 4.42 6.44 7.78
CA ASP A 228 5.25 6.21 6.59
C ASP A 228 6.24 5.04 6.73
N MET A 229 6.50 4.53 7.95
CA MET A 229 7.54 3.50 8.19
C MET A 229 7.09 2.08 7.87
N HIS A 230 5.77 1.84 7.83
CA HIS A 230 5.21 0.48 7.71
C HIS A 230 4.76 0.11 6.30
N TYR A 231 4.78 1.05 5.37
CA TYR A 231 4.29 0.83 4.01
C TYR A 231 5.43 0.67 3.01
N GLN A 232 5.18 -0.09 1.95
CA GLN A 232 6.02 -0.08 0.77
C GLN A 232 6.14 1.34 0.20
N PRO A 233 7.29 1.76 -0.38
CA PRO A 233 7.47 3.10 -0.92
C PRO A 233 6.40 3.52 -1.94
N SER A 234 5.92 2.58 -2.76
CA SER A 234 4.81 2.77 -3.70
C SER A 234 3.49 3.10 -2.99
N ASN A 235 3.20 2.45 -1.86
CA ASN A 235 2.04 2.72 -1.02
C ASN A 235 2.15 4.06 -0.29
N VAL A 236 3.35 4.47 0.15
CA VAL A 236 3.58 5.83 0.65
C VAL A 236 3.26 6.86 -0.45
N ALA A 237 3.73 6.64 -1.68
CA ALA A 237 3.42 7.51 -2.81
C ALA A 237 1.90 7.55 -3.10
N ARG A 238 1.21 6.41 -3.03
CA ARG A 238 -0.24 6.31 -3.21
C ARG A 238 -0.98 7.10 -2.14
N GLN A 239 -0.60 7.00 -0.87
CA GLN A 239 -1.23 7.74 0.23
C GLN A 239 -1.22 9.24 -0.02
N TYR A 240 -0.04 9.83 -0.28
CA TYR A 240 0.06 11.26 -0.54
C TYR A 240 -0.70 11.66 -1.81
N TYR A 241 -0.65 10.85 -2.87
CA TYR A 241 -1.41 11.08 -4.10
C TYR A 241 -2.94 11.04 -3.88
N TYR A 242 -3.43 10.01 -3.21
CA TYR A 242 -4.84 9.80 -2.89
C TYR A 242 -5.38 10.94 -2.03
N ARG A 243 -4.63 11.30 -0.98
CA ARG A 243 -4.91 12.46 -0.15
C ARG A 243 -4.99 13.73 -1.00
N ALA A 244 -4.00 14.01 -1.85
CA ALA A 244 -3.98 15.22 -2.67
C ALA A 244 -5.18 15.34 -3.62
N LEU A 245 -5.54 14.25 -4.32
CA LEU A 245 -6.71 14.25 -5.19
C LEU A 245 -8.00 14.43 -4.39
N ALA A 246 -8.16 13.71 -3.29
CA ALA A 246 -9.35 13.79 -2.45
C ALA A 246 -9.50 15.19 -1.81
N THR A 247 -8.41 15.81 -1.33
CA THR A 247 -8.39 17.19 -0.83
C THR A 247 -8.80 18.18 -1.93
N SER A 248 -8.27 18.03 -3.14
CA SER A 248 -8.59 18.89 -4.28
C SER A 248 -10.08 18.82 -4.66
N VAL A 249 -10.61 17.60 -4.81
CA VAL A 249 -12.00 17.36 -5.24
C VAL A 249 -13.00 17.78 -4.16
N SER A 250 -12.81 17.35 -2.91
CA SER A 250 -13.70 17.71 -1.80
C SER A 250 -13.66 19.21 -1.50
N GLY A 251 -12.46 19.80 -1.45
CA GLY A 251 -12.26 21.22 -1.20
C GLY A 251 -12.89 22.11 -2.27
N LYS A 252 -12.82 21.70 -3.54
CA LYS A 252 -13.54 22.38 -4.64
C LYS A 252 -15.05 22.26 -4.47
N ARG A 253 -15.55 21.07 -4.16
CA ARG A 253 -16.99 20.80 -4.07
C ARG A 253 -17.65 21.55 -2.92
N LEU A 254 -16.98 21.61 -1.77
CA LEU A 254 -17.47 22.29 -0.57
C LEU A 254 -17.07 23.76 -0.48
N ASN A 255 -16.21 24.23 -1.39
CA ASN A 255 -15.64 25.58 -1.41
C ASN A 255 -15.05 26.01 -0.06
N ASN A 256 -14.33 25.09 0.61
CA ASN A 256 -13.84 25.28 1.98
C ASN A 256 -12.33 25.07 2.15
N ILE A 257 -11.60 24.70 1.09
CA ILE A 257 -10.13 24.58 1.10
C ILE A 257 -9.59 25.51 0.01
N SER A 258 -8.60 26.34 0.36
CA SER A 258 -8.04 27.32 -0.55
C SER A 258 -7.41 26.66 -1.78
N LEU A 259 -7.28 27.40 -2.88
CA LEU A 259 -6.59 26.90 -4.06
C LEU A 259 -5.11 26.58 -3.78
N ALA A 260 -4.46 27.42 -2.96
CA ALA A 260 -3.07 27.25 -2.57
C ALA A 260 -2.85 25.97 -1.73
N ASP A 261 -3.75 25.65 -0.80
CA ASP A 261 -3.65 24.43 0.01
C ASP A 261 -3.86 23.18 -0.83
N ARG A 262 -4.81 23.22 -1.78
CA ARG A 262 -5.04 22.13 -2.74
C ARG A 262 -3.83 21.91 -3.65
N GLU A 263 -3.20 22.98 -4.14
CA GLU A 263 -1.97 22.90 -4.93
C GLU A 263 -0.81 22.34 -4.08
N SER A 264 -0.70 22.79 -2.82
CA SER A 264 0.34 22.34 -1.89
C SER A 264 0.25 20.85 -1.61
N ALA A 265 -0.96 20.28 -1.55
CA ALA A 265 -1.15 18.83 -1.40
C ALA A 265 -0.53 18.04 -2.57
N PHE A 266 -0.67 18.51 -3.82
CA PHE A 266 -0.02 17.87 -4.98
C PHE A 266 1.51 18.02 -4.94
N LYS A 267 2.02 19.20 -4.57
CA LYS A 267 3.46 19.43 -4.43
C LYS A 267 4.08 18.53 -3.35
N LEU A 268 3.34 18.25 -2.27
CA LEU A 268 3.77 17.37 -1.20
C LEU A 268 4.01 15.92 -1.67
N VAL A 269 3.20 15.43 -2.62
CA VAL A 269 3.41 14.10 -3.22
C VAL A 269 4.81 14.00 -3.81
N LEU A 270 5.17 14.99 -4.65
CA LEU A 270 6.44 15.01 -5.38
C LEU A 270 7.63 15.17 -4.43
N SER A 271 7.50 15.97 -3.37
CA SER A 271 8.59 16.19 -2.42
C SER A 271 8.84 14.99 -1.49
N LYS A 272 7.80 14.24 -1.14
CA LYS A 272 7.91 13.09 -0.23
C LYS A 272 8.45 11.84 -0.88
N THR A 273 8.13 11.59 -2.15
CA THR A 273 8.43 10.30 -2.79
C THR A 273 9.28 10.40 -4.05
N GLY A 274 9.66 11.60 -4.49
CA GLY A 274 10.47 11.82 -5.68
C GLY A 274 11.87 11.18 -5.65
N ALA A 275 12.45 10.96 -4.48
CA ALA A 275 13.78 10.35 -4.36
C ALA A 275 13.86 8.91 -4.89
N ALA A 276 12.75 8.15 -4.82
CA ALA A 276 12.69 6.76 -5.26
C ALA A 276 12.17 6.59 -6.71
N GLU A 277 11.80 7.69 -7.38
CA GLU A 277 11.14 7.67 -8.71
C GLU A 277 11.94 6.92 -9.78
N ASN A 278 13.28 7.00 -9.73
CA ASN A 278 14.15 6.42 -10.77
C ASN A 278 14.74 5.05 -10.39
N THR A 279 14.36 4.50 -9.24
CA THR A 279 14.86 3.19 -8.75
C THR A 279 13.75 2.18 -8.50
N ASP A 280 12.48 2.59 -8.63
CA ASP A 280 11.32 1.75 -8.35
C ASP A 280 10.21 2.00 -9.39
N LYS A 281 9.86 0.95 -10.14
CA LYS A 281 8.87 1.00 -11.25
C LYS A 281 7.46 1.34 -10.75
N GLN A 282 7.11 0.88 -9.55
CA GLN A 282 5.80 1.10 -8.95
C GLN A 282 5.68 2.53 -8.44
N VAL A 283 6.71 3.03 -7.74
CA VAL A 283 6.77 4.44 -7.31
C VAL A 283 6.72 5.37 -8.52
N LYS A 284 7.50 5.10 -9.58
CA LYS A 284 7.47 5.88 -10.83
C LYS A 284 6.05 5.94 -11.39
N THR A 285 5.34 4.82 -11.43
CA THR A 285 3.99 4.76 -11.98
C THR A 285 3.00 5.63 -11.19
N VAL A 286 3.03 5.57 -9.86
CA VAL A 286 2.19 6.40 -8.99
C VAL A 286 2.52 7.89 -9.18
N LEU A 287 3.81 8.22 -9.25
CA LEU A 287 4.29 9.58 -9.45
C LEU A 287 3.92 10.17 -10.82
N MET A 288 3.86 9.34 -11.85
CA MET A 288 3.38 9.74 -13.19
C MET A 288 1.86 10.01 -13.17
N GLN A 289 1.07 9.21 -12.46
CA GLN A 289 -0.36 9.48 -12.25
C GLN A 289 -0.60 10.76 -11.42
N ALA A 290 0.21 10.99 -10.39
CA ALA A 290 0.15 12.20 -9.57
C ALA A 290 0.47 13.45 -10.41
N ARG A 291 1.48 13.39 -11.29
CA ARG A 291 1.81 14.48 -12.23
C ARG A 291 0.69 14.77 -13.21
N LEU A 292 0.07 13.75 -13.79
CA LEU A 292 -1.09 13.93 -14.67
C LEU A 292 -2.23 14.64 -13.93
N ASN A 293 -2.62 14.16 -12.75
CA ASN A 293 -3.71 14.79 -11.99
C ASN A 293 -3.35 16.19 -11.49
N TYR A 294 -2.09 16.44 -11.14
CA TYR A 294 -1.63 17.78 -10.79
C TYR A 294 -1.72 18.74 -11.99
N ALA A 295 -1.28 18.30 -13.17
CA ALA A 295 -1.44 19.09 -14.40
C ALA A 295 -2.92 19.35 -14.74
N ILE A 296 -3.82 18.37 -14.52
CA ILE A 296 -5.27 18.57 -14.66
C ILE A 296 -5.79 19.62 -13.67
N PHE A 297 -5.34 19.56 -12.41
CA PHE A 297 -5.67 20.55 -11.39
C PHE A 297 -5.25 21.97 -11.83
N LEU A 298 -4.03 22.13 -12.36
CA LEU A 298 -3.52 23.40 -12.86
C LEU A 298 -4.34 23.91 -14.05
N MET A 299 -4.69 23.03 -15.00
CA MET A 299 -5.46 23.39 -16.19
C MET A 299 -6.91 23.81 -15.86
N ARG A 300 -7.55 23.21 -14.84
CA ARG A 300 -9.00 23.32 -14.61
C ARG A 300 -9.46 24.33 -13.55
N ASN A 301 -8.57 24.87 -12.72
CA ASN A 301 -8.96 25.79 -11.64
C ASN A 301 -8.65 27.25 -12.00
N ASP A 302 -9.22 27.68 -13.14
CA ASP A 302 -9.27 29.08 -13.59
C ASP A 302 -7.93 29.77 -13.86
N PHE A 303 -6.88 28.99 -14.00
CA PHE A 303 -5.59 29.46 -14.50
C PHE A 303 -5.51 29.51 -16.03
N GLY A 304 -6.45 28.89 -16.75
CA GLY A 304 -6.44 28.83 -18.22
C GLY A 304 -5.08 28.38 -18.78
N LEU A 305 -4.62 29.08 -19.83
CA LEU A 305 -3.28 28.87 -20.41
C LEU A 305 -2.15 29.56 -19.62
N ASP A 306 -2.45 30.35 -18.59
CA ASP A 306 -1.44 31.15 -17.86
C ASP A 306 -0.47 30.27 -17.06
N ARG A 307 -0.87 29.04 -16.75
CA ARG A 307 -0.01 28.02 -16.11
C ARG A 307 0.53 26.99 -17.08
N SER A 308 0.56 27.28 -18.39
CA SER A 308 1.11 26.37 -19.40
C SER A 308 2.58 26.00 -19.15
N SER A 309 3.40 26.93 -18.64
CA SER A 309 4.78 26.65 -18.24
C SER A 309 4.85 25.59 -17.14
N ASP A 310 4.00 25.72 -16.13
CA ASP A 310 4.01 24.83 -14.97
C ASP A 310 3.45 23.46 -15.33
N ILE A 311 2.41 23.43 -16.18
CA ILE A 311 1.90 22.18 -16.76
C ILE A 311 3.00 21.46 -17.54
N ARG A 312 3.77 22.18 -18.38
CA ARG A 312 4.90 21.59 -19.11
C ARG A 312 5.98 21.08 -18.16
N ALA A 313 6.34 21.85 -17.13
CA ALA A 313 7.34 21.45 -16.15
C ALA A 313 6.94 20.18 -15.38
N VAL A 314 5.69 20.11 -14.92
CA VAL A 314 5.16 18.92 -14.22
C VAL A 314 5.12 17.70 -15.13
N LEU A 315 4.80 17.89 -16.42
CA LEU A 315 4.68 16.80 -17.39
C LEU A 315 5.99 16.45 -18.12
N GLN A 316 7.09 17.16 -17.85
CA GLN A 316 8.39 16.89 -18.47
C GLN A 316 8.90 15.47 -18.18
N ALA A 317 8.45 14.83 -17.08
CA ALA A 317 8.77 13.44 -16.76
C ALA A 317 8.26 12.42 -17.80
N PHE A 318 7.34 12.83 -18.69
CA PHE A 318 6.89 12.01 -19.83
C PHE A 318 7.81 12.10 -21.05
N ALA A 319 8.82 12.97 -21.04
CA ALA A 319 9.74 13.13 -22.15
C ALA A 319 10.35 11.77 -22.52
N PRO A 320 10.40 11.41 -23.82
CA PRO A 320 10.96 10.14 -24.25
C PRO A 320 12.48 10.10 -23.95
N SER A 321 12.86 9.43 -22.88
CA SER A 321 14.26 9.20 -22.52
C SER A 321 14.88 8.13 -23.42
N THR A 322 16.09 8.39 -23.90
CA THR A 322 16.87 7.48 -24.73
C THR A 322 17.18 6.18 -23.98
N GLY A 323 16.53 5.08 -24.36
CA GLY A 323 16.96 3.70 -24.11
C GLY A 323 16.73 3.12 -22.71
N GLY A 324 17.05 3.84 -21.63
CA GLY A 324 17.11 3.29 -20.26
C GLY A 324 15.80 3.29 -19.46
N ASP A 325 14.88 4.21 -19.75
CA ASP A 325 13.63 4.36 -18.97
C ASP A 325 12.49 3.43 -19.42
N LYS A 326 12.67 2.71 -20.52
CA LYS A 326 11.60 1.87 -21.09
C LYS A 326 11.11 0.81 -20.10
N ASP A 327 12.04 0.19 -19.37
CA ASP A 327 11.73 -0.86 -18.41
C ASP A 327 11.09 -0.31 -17.14
N LEU A 328 11.45 0.92 -16.72
CA LEU A 328 10.84 1.58 -15.56
C LEU A 328 9.41 2.07 -15.85
N LEU A 329 9.11 2.37 -17.12
CA LEU A 329 7.82 2.91 -17.53
C LEU A 329 6.81 1.84 -17.95
N VAL A 330 7.14 0.55 -17.95
CA VAL A 330 6.22 -0.53 -18.41
C VAL A 330 4.83 -0.42 -17.77
N PRO A 331 4.67 -0.31 -16.43
CA PRO A 331 3.33 -0.23 -15.85
C PRO A 331 2.62 1.10 -16.18
N THR A 332 3.37 2.20 -16.28
CA THR A 332 2.85 3.50 -16.72
C THR A 332 2.32 3.44 -18.16
N ARG A 333 3.06 2.78 -19.06
CA ARG A 333 2.65 2.58 -20.47
C ARG A 333 1.37 1.75 -20.55
N ALA A 334 1.29 0.64 -19.81
CA ALA A 334 0.10 -0.20 -19.76
C ALA A 334 -1.13 0.57 -19.25
N SER A 335 -0.98 1.33 -18.16
CA SER A 335 -2.06 2.16 -17.59
C SER A 335 -2.56 3.22 -18.59
N LEU A 336 -1.66 3.88 -19.32
CA LEU A 336 -2.03 4.88 -20.31
C LEU A 336 -2.55 4.29 -21.62
N MET A 337 -2.15 3.07 -22.00
CA MET A 337 -2.80 2.35 -23.11
C MET A 337 -4.25 2.02 -22.75
N ALA A 338 -4.49 1.44 -21.56
CA ALA A 338 -5.83 1.15 -21.08
C ALA A 338 -6.72 2.41 -20.97
N LEU A 339 -6.13 3.56 -20.57
CA LEU A 339 -6.85 4.83 -20.57
C LEU A 339 -7.23 5.30 -21.99
N GLY A 340 -6.42 4.98 -23.01
CA GLY A 340 -6.72 5.28 -24.41
C GLY A 340 -7.97 4.58 -24.92
N ASP A 341 -8.22 3.37 -24.42
CA ASP A 341 -9.40 2.55 -24.75
C ASP A 341 -10.66 2.95 -23.95
N ALA A 342 -10.52 3.80 -22.92
CA ALA A 342 -11.66 4.28 -22.15
C ALA A 342 -12.62 5.11 -23.04
N PRO A 343 -13.93 5.16 -22.71
CA PRO A 343 -14.88 6.01 -23.42
C PRO A 343 -14.47 7.49 -23.42
N ASP A 344 -14.78 8.24 -24.47
CA ASP A 344 -14.44 9.67 -24.58
C ASP A 344 -15.10 10.54 -23.49
N SER A 345 -16.20 10.04 -22.90
CA SER A 345 -16.85 10.64 -21.72
C SER A 345 -16.07 10.46 -20.42
N SER A 346 -14.99 9.66 -20.41
CA SER A 346 -14.11 9.48 -19.24
C SER A 346 -13.44 10.79 -18.85
N PHE A 347 -13.58 11.19 -17.58
CA PHE A 347 -12.96 12.41 -17.07
C PHE A 347 -11.45 12.45 -17.37
N MET A 348 -10.74 11.34 -17.09
CA MET A 348 -9.29 11.32 -17.26
C MET A 348 -8.87 11.39 -18.72
N LYS A 349 -9.51 10.61 -19.60
CA LYS A 349 -9.16 10.58 -21.03
C LYS A 349 -9.34 11.96 -21.66
N ALA A 350 -10.50 12.60 -21.42
CA ALA A 350 -10.79 13.92 -21.96
C ALA A 350 -9.79 14.99 -21.50
N ASN A 351 -9.31 14.93 -20.25
CA ASN A 351 -8.34 15.89 -19.75
C ASN A 351 -6.90 15.58 -20.22
N VAL A 352 -6.52 14.31 -20.37
CA VAL A 352 -5.21 13.92 -20.93
C VAL A 352 -5.07 14.39 -22.37
N ILE A 353 -6.12 14.27 -23.19
CA ILE A 353 -6.13 14.81 -24.56
C ILE A 353 -5.87 16.32 -24.54
N LYS A 354 -6.56 17.08 -23.66
CA LYS A 354 -6.34 18.53 -23.52
C LYS A 354 -4.92 18.87 -23.06
N LEU A 355 -4.38 18.13 -22.11
CA LEU A 355 -3.00 18.32 -21.63
C LEU A 355 -1.96 18.03 -22.72
N SER A 356 -2.22 17.07 -23.60
CA SER A 356 -1.34 16.77 -24.75
C SER A 356 -1.23 17.94 -25.74
N ALA A 357 -2.23 18.82 -25.81
CA ALA A 357 -2.14 20.05 -26.60
C ALA A 357 -1.23 21.12 -25.95
N ILE A 358 -0.99 21.03 -24.64
CA ILE A 358 -0.16 21.97 -23.86
C ILE A 358 1.28 21.47 -23.73
N SER A 359 1.47 20.16 -23.51
CA SER A 359 2.77 19.51 -23.28
C SER A 359 3.20 18.64 -24.46
N PRO A 360 4.22 19.07 -25.24
CA PRO A 360 4.79 18.27 -26.33
C PRO A 360 5.32 16.90 -25.87
N ASP A 361 5.92 16.84 -24.68
CA ASP A 361 6.48 15.59 -24.13
C ASP A 361 5.37 14.55 -23.88
N LEU A 362 4.28 14.97 -23.25
CA LEU A 362 3.12 14.10 -23.06
C LEU A 362 2.52 13.68 -24.41
N LYS A 363 2.40 14.59 -25.38
CA LYS A 363 1.89 14.26 -26.72
C LYS A 363 2.73 13.20 -27.41
N LEU A 364 4.05 13.36 -27.42
CA LEU A 364 4.98 12.39 -28.00
C LEU A 364 4.89 11.04 -27.29
N PHE A 365 4.80 11.05 -25.97
CA PHE A 365 4.63 9.83 -25.19
C PHE A 365 3.35 9.08 -25.56
N LEU A 366 2.20 9.76 -25.59
CA LEU A 366 0.90 9.17 -25.93
C LEU A 366 0.87 8.67 -27.38
N ASN A 367 1.43 9.42 -28.33
CA ASN A 367 1.58 8.96 -29.72
C ASN A 367 2.43 7.68 -29.80
N SER A 368 3.46 7.54 -28.97
CA SER A 368 4.27 6.31 -28.87
C SER A 368 3.51 5.10 -28.33
N LEU A 369 2.33 5.33 -27.73
CA LEU A 369 1.40 4.30 -27.25
C LEU A 369 0.26 4.04 -28.24
N GLY A 370 0.26 4.70 -29.40
CA GLY A 370 -0.78 4.54 -30.43
C GLY A 370 -2.02 5.43 -30.24
N TRP A 371 -2.00 6.41 -29.33
CA TRP A 371 -3.07 7.40 -29.24
C TRP A 371 -3.15 8.24 -30.53
N LYS A 372 -4.37 8.60 -30.94
CA LYS A 372 -4.63 9.52 -32.06
C LYS A 372 -5.06 10.87 -31.48
N LEU A 373 -4.17 11.87 -31.51
CA LEU A 373 -4.26 13.15 -30.79
C LEU A 373 -4.25 14.40 -31.67
#